data_AF-A0A847HTZ6-F1
#
_entry.id   AF-A0A847HTZ6-F1
#
_cell.length_a   1.000
_cell.length_b   1.000
_cell.length_c   1.000
_cell.angle_alpha   90.00
_cell.angle_beta   90.00
_cell.angle_gamma   90.00
#
_symmetry.space_group_name_H-M   'P 1'
#
loop_
_entity.id
_entity.type
_entity.pdbx_description
1 polymer ?
#
loop_
_entity_poly.entity_id
_entity_poly.type
_entity_poly.pdbx_seq_one_letter_code
_entity_poly.pdbx_strand_id
1 'polypeptide(L)'
;MSDGIVHERLTQTLTEVGLAPEALEELASQLLWRIGRASEEGPVTVRVGLASSAEQFQALPRLRSATDAEIESAVREGSLRLEWVGPRLRAPER
;
A
#
# COMPACT_ATOMS: atom_id res chain seq x y z
N MET A 1 -13.91 -1.83 6.93
CA MET A 1 -14.49 -1.12 5.77
C MET A 1 -14.65 -2.15 4.67
N SER A 2 -15.87 -2.36 4.17
CA SER A 2 -16.17 -3.46 3.26
C SER A 2 -15.38 -3.30 1.97
N ASP A 3 -14.61 -4.32 1.60
CA ASP A 3 -13.77 -4.39 0.40
C ASP A 3 -14.50 -3.92 -0.87
N GLY A 4 -15.81 -4.20 -0.95
CA GLY A 4 -16.69 -3.76 -2.02
C GLY A 4 -16.80 -2.24 -2.21
N ILE A 5 -16.75 -1.44 -1.13
CA ILE A 5 -16.83 0.04 -1.24
C ILE A 5 -15.54 0.59 -1.87
N VAL A 6 -14.39 0.02 -1.50
CA VAL A 6 -13.09 0.43 -2.06
C VAL A 6 -13.01 0.04 -3.53
N HIS A 7 -13.41 -1.19 -3.85
CA HIS A 7 -13.45 -1.67 -5.23
C HIS A 7 -14.36 -0.83 -6.11
N GLU A 8 -15.60 -0.54 -5.67
CA GLU A 8 -16.54 0.31 -6.40
C GLU A 8 -15.97 1.71 -6.66
N ARG A 9 -15.39 2.34 -5.62
CA ARG A 9 -14.78 3.68 -5.72
C ARG A 9 -13.63 3.70 -6.72
N LEU A 10 -12.78 2.67 -6.71
CA LEU A 10 -11.66 2.55 -7.63
C LEU A 10 -12.14 2.36 -9.07
N THR A 11 -13.06 1.42 -9.30
CA THR A 11 -13.65 1.17 -10.63
C THR A 11 -14.32 2.41 -11.20
N GLN A 12 -15.08 3.15 -10.38
CA GLN A 12 -15.66 4.42 -10.78
C GLN A 12 -14.57 5.43 -11.19
N THR A 13 -13.53 5.59 -10.37
CA THR A 13 -12.45 6.55 -10.64
C THR A 13 -11.72 6.24 -11.94
N LEU A 14 -11.43 4.96 -12.21
CA LEU A 14 -10.79 4.52 -13.46
C LEU A 14 -11.66 4.84 -14.67
N THR A 15 -12.96 4.58 -14.57
CA THR A 15 -13.92 4.85 -15.64
C THR A 15 -13.95 6.35 -15.95
N GLU A 16 -13.94 7.20 -14.92
CA GLU A 16 -13.92 8.66 -15.06
C GLU A 16 -12.65 9.17 -15.79
N VAL A 17 -11.51 8.51 -15.59
CA VAL A 17 -10.24 8.86 -16.27
C VAL A 17 -9.99 8.08 -17.56
N GLY A 18 -10.95 7.26 -18.01
CA GLY A 18 -10.86 6.48 -19.26
C GLY A 18 -9.88 5.29 -19.20
N LEU A 19 -9.59 4.78 -18.01
CA LEU A 19 -8.75 3.61 -17.80
C LEU A 19 -9.59 2.35 -17.57
N ALA A 20 -9.11 1.22 -18.09
CA ALA A 20 -9.73 -0.08 -17.86
C ALA A 20 -9.32 -0.64 -16.47
N PRO A 21 -10.14 -1.49 -15.82
CA PRO A 21 -9.82 -2.10 -14.54
C PRO A 21 -8.47 -2.84 -14.51
N GLU A 22 -8.07 -3.44 -15.62
CA GLU A 22 -6.80 -4.15 -15.80
C GLU A 22 -5.59 -3.23 -15.56
N ALA A 23 -5.75 -1.91 -15.75
CA ALA A 23 -4.71 -0.93 -15.43
C ALA A 23 -4.37 -0.89 -13.94
N LEU A 24 -5.28 -1.29 -13.04
CA LEU A 24 -4.95 -1.44 -11.62
C LEU A 24 -4.06 -2.65 -11.36
N GLU A 25 -4.29 -3.75 -12.06
CA GLU A 25 -3.44 -4.94 -11.92
C GLU A 25 -2.03 -4.63 -12.42
N GLU A 26 -1.93 -3.95 -13.56
CA GLU A 26 -0.67 -3.45 -14.09
C GLU A 26 0.01 -2.49 -13.11
N LEU A 27 -0.72 -1.50 -12.57
CA LEU A 27 -0.20 -0.60 -11.55
C LEU A 27 0.30 -1.38 -10.32
N ALA A 28 -0.50 -2.30 -9.79
CA ALA A 28 -0.15 -3.10 -8.61
C ALA A 28 1.14 -3.91 -8.83
N SER A 29 1.35 -4.43 -10.05
CA SER A 29 2.57 -5.14 -10.44
C SER A 29 3.82 -4.25 -10.49
N GLN A 30 3.64 -2.95 -10.72
CA GLN A 30 4.72 -1.96 -10.79
C GLN A 30 5.02 -1.28 -9.43
N LEU A 31 4.23 -1.60 -8.40
CA LEU A 31 4.46 -1.09 -7.05
C LEU A 31 5.55 -1.89 -6.34
N LEU A 32 6.37 -1.17 -5.58
CA LEU A 32 7.34 -1.76 -4.67
C LEU A 32 6.68 -1.94 -3.30
N TRP A 33 6.72 -3.16 -2.80
CA TRP A 33 6.14 -3.54 -1.51
C TRP A 33 7.22 -3.97 -0.52
N ARG A 34 7.08 -3.52 0.74
CA ARG A 34 7.87 -3.99 1.88
C ARG A 34 6.96 -4.21 3.07
N ILE A 35 7.01 -5.40 3.65
CA ILE A 35 6.17 -5.79 4.78
C ILE A 35 7.08 -6.23 5.92
N GLY A 36 6.77 -5.78 7.13
CA GLY A 36 7.48 -6.17 8.34
C GLY A 36 7.19 -5.24 9.51
N ARG A 37 7.89 -5.43 10.63
CA ARG A 37 7.71 -4.59 11.83
C ARG A 37 8.74 -3.46 11.87
N ALA A 38 8.26 -2.25 12.12
CA ALA A 38 9.13 -1.07 12.27
C ALA A 38 9.89 -1.05 13.62
N SER A 39 9.34 -1.71 14.64
CA SER A 39 9.93 -1.94 15.96
C SER A 39 9.47 -3.29 16.50
N GLU A 40 10.15 -3.80 17.53
CA GLU A 40 9.88 -5.14 18.09
C GLU A 40 8.43 -5.29 18.58
N GLU A 41 7.94 -4.27 19.28
CA GLU A 41 6.55 -4.20 19.77
C GLU A 41 5.63 -3.42 18.83
N GLY A 42 6.11 -3.03 17.65
CA GLY A 42 5.38 -2.21 16.70
C GLY A 42 4.39 -3.00 15.83
N PRO A 43 3.44 -2.30 15.19
CA PRO A 43 2.50 -2.93 14.27
C PRO A 43 3.22 -3.48 13.04
N VAL A 44 2.62 -4.51 12.43
CA VAL A 44 3.01 -4.94 11.08
C VAL A 44 2.74 -3.77 10.13
N THR A 45 3.79 -3.32 9.47
CA THR A 45 3.81 -2.16 8.59
C THR A 45 3.97 -2.62 7.15
N VAL A 46 3.11 -2.12 6.26
CA VAL A 46 3.20 -2.30 4.82
C VAL A 46 3.58 -0.96 4.21
N ARG A 47 4.78 -0.90 3.63
CA ARG A 47 5.23 0.23 2.82
C ARG A 47 5.00 -0.08 1.36
N VAL A 48 4.32 0.83 0.68
CA VAL A 48 4.01 0.74 -0.74
C VAL A 48 4.39 2.04 -1.44
N GLY A 49 4.92 1.94 -2.64
CA GLY A 49 5.30 3.09 -3.45
C GLY A 49 5.61 2.69 -4.88
N LEU A 50 5.77 3.67 -5.76
CA LEU A 50 6.19 3.41 -7.14
C LEU A 50 7.62 2.85 -7.17
N ALA A 51 7.95 2.08 -8.21
CA ALA A 51 9.33 1.63 -8.44
C ALA A 51 10.35 2.79 -8.48
N SER A 52 9.93 3.97 -8.95
CA SER A 52 10.74 5.20 -8.96
C SER A 52 11.07 5.74 -7.56
N SER A 53 10.37 5.30 -6.51
CA SER A 53 10.64 5.67 -5.12
C SER A 53 11.71 4.79 -4.45
N ALA A 54 12.39 3.90 -5.17
CA ALA A 54 13.31 2.91 -4.58
C ALA A 54 14.39 3.53 -3.66
N GLU A 55 14.94 4.71 -4.00
CA GLU A 55 15.91 5.41 -3.15
C GLU A 55 15.29 5.88 -1.82
N GLN A 56 14.02 6.33 -1.85
CA GLN A 56 13.32 6.78 -0.65
C GLN A 56 13.05 5.60 0.31
N PHE A 57 12.79 4.41 -0.21
CA PHE A 57 12.71 3.20 0.60
C PHE A 57 14.01 2.90 1.34
N GLN A 58 15.17 3.15 0.71
CA GLN A 58 16.49 2.90 1.32
C GLN A 58 16.79 3.87 2.45
N ALA A 59 16.26 5.10 2.39
CA ALA A 59 16.41 6.10 3.43
C ALA A 59 15.58 5.80 4.70
N LEU A 60 14.57 4.93 4.61
CA LEU A 60 13.71 4.59 5.74
C LEU A 60 14.34 3.52 6.65
N PRO A 61 14.02 3.53 7.96
CA PRO A 61 14.43 2.47 8.87
C PRO A 61 14.00 1.09 8.37
N ARG A 62 14.90 0.10 8.40
CA ARG A 62 14.60 -1.25 7.90
C ARG A 62 13.47 -1.88 8.71
N LEU A 63 12.54 -2.51 8.00
CA LEU A 63 11.55 -3.37 8.63
C LEU A 63 12.20 -4.69 9.03
N ARG A 64 11.93 -5.15 10.24
CA ARG A 64 12.23 -6.53 10.64
C ARG A 64 11.21 -7.46 9.99
N SER A 65 11.62 -8.65 9.60
CA SER A 65 10.70 -9.65 9.04
C SER A 65 9.56 -9.91 10.02
N ALA A 66 8.34 -9.94 9.50
CA ALA A 66 7.17 -10.48 10.19
C ALA A 66 6.88 -11.86 9.61
N THR A 67 6.46 -12.79 10.45
CA THR A 67 5.99 -14.11 10.02
C THR A 67 4.60 -14.01 9.40
N ASP A 68 4.24 -14.98 8.56
CA ASP A 68 2.91 -15.02 7.93
C ASP A 68 1.78 -15.01 8.96
N ALA A 69 1.98 -15.68 10.11
CA ALA A 69 1.00 -15.69 11.21
C ALA A 69 0.80 -14.30 11.83
N GLU A 70 1.88 -13.53 12.01
CA GLU A 70 1.79 -12.15 12.51
C GLU A 70 1.11 -11.23 11.50
N ILE A 71 1.40 -11.41 10.20
CA ILE A 71 0.75 -10.66 9.13
C ILE A 71 -0.75 -10.97 9.10
N GLU A 72 -1.13 -12.25 9.14
CA GLU A 72 -2.53 -12.68 9.12
C GLU A 72 -3.31 -12.17 10.35
N SER A 73 -2.72 -12.27 11.54
CA SER A 73 -3.27 -11.70 12.78
C SER A 73 -3.49 -10.18 12.64
N ALA A 74 -2.49 -9.44 12.13
CA ALA A 74 -2.61 -8.00 11.95
C ALA A 74 -3.69 -7.61 10.92
N VAL A 75 -3.85 -8.38 9.84
CA VAL A 75 -4.95 -8.20 8.87
C VAL A 75 -6.30 -8.41 9.56
N ARG A 76 -6.45 -9.51 10.29
CA ARG A 76 -7.70 -9.90 10.95
C ARG A 76 -8.12 -8.89 12.03
N GLU A 77 -7.15 -8.38 12.77
CA GLU A 77 -7.34 -7.41 13.85
C GLU A 77 -7.48 -5.97 13.33
N GLY A 78 -7.19 -5.72 12.05
CA GLY A 78 -7.16 -4.38 11.49
C GLY A 78 -6.05 -3.50 12.07
N SER A 79 -4.97 -4.11 12.56
CA SER A 79 -3.84 -3.43 13.23
C SER A 79 -2.66 -3.13 12.29
N LEU A 80 -2.82 -3.42 10.99
CA LEU A 80 -1.85 -3.07 9.96
C LEU A 80 -1.65 -1.56 9.86
N ARG A 81 -0.38 -1.15 9.73
CA ARG A 81 -0.01 0.22 9.38
C ARG A 81 0.36 0.31 7.91
N LEU A 82 -0.38 1.11 7.14
CA LEU A 82 -0.06 1.39 5.73
C LEU A 82 0.75 2.69 5.62
N GLU A 83 1.86 2.64 4.87
CA GLU A 83 2.72 3.78 4.61
C GLU A 83 2.97 3.95 3.11
N TRP A 84 2.60 5.11 2.56
CA TRP A 84 2.98 5.49 1.19
C TRP A 84 4.41 6.03 1.17
N VAL A 85 5.25 5.48 0.30
CA VAL A 85 6.65 5.90 0.11
C VAL A 85 6.80 6.48 -1.29
N GLY A 86 6.90 7.79 -1.36
CA GLY A 86 6.92 8.50 -2.62
C GLY A 86 6.61 9.98 -2.44
N PRO A 87 6.62 10.74 -3.55
CA PRO A 87 5.99 12.05 -3.56
C PRO A 87 4.55 11.91 -3.06
N ARG A 88 4.11 12.88 -2.25
CA ARG A 88 2.69 12.99 -1.89
C ARG A 88 1.91 13.16 -3.19
N LEU A 89 1.03 12.22 -3.47
CA LEU A 89 0.05 12.36 -4.53
C LEU A 89 -0.83 13.57 -4.15
N ARG A 90 -0.61 14.72 -4.80
CA ARG A 90 -1.49 15.86 -4.61
C ARG A 90 -2.84 15.47 -5.22
N ALA A 91 -3.90 15.51 -4.42
CA ALA A 91 -5.23 15.51 -5.00
C ALA A 91 -5.36 16.78 -5.86
N PRO A 92 -5.95 16.71 -7.06
CA PRO A 92 -6.33 17.92 -7.78
C PRO A 92 -7.29 18.72 -6.89
N GLU A 93 -7.04 20.02 -6.77
CA GLU A 93 -7.98 20.94 -6.13
C GLU A 93 -9.28 20.89 -6.97
N ARG A 94 -10.38 20.46 -6.34
CA ARG A 94 -11.70 20.41 -6.96
C ARG A 94 -12.35 21.80 -6.94
#